data_AF-A0A0X3XL91-F1
#
_entry.id   AF-A0A0X3XL91-F1
#
_cell.length_a   1.000
_cell.length_b   1.000
_cell.length_c   1.000
_cell.angle_alpha   90.00
_cell.angle_beta   90.00
_cell.angle_gamma   90.00
#
_symmetry.space_group_name_H-M   'P 1'
#
loop_
_entity.id
_entity.type
_entity.pdbx_description
1 polymer ?
#
loop_
_entity_poly.entity_id
_entity_poly.type
_entity_poly.pdbx_seq_one_letter_code
_entity_poly.pdbx_strand_id
1 'polypeptide(L)'
;MLSAAEEPPGFGGPPRAASTQPLARHDMHAPRHFYASVLLDAGESIKALAEYLGHSDPGLTLKVYAHLMPSSRKRARRALGQALRPQGPED
;
A
#
# COMPACT_ATOMS: atom_id res chain seq x y z
N MET A 1 -32.34 -11.16 66.24
CA MET A 1 -32.31 -9.70 65.97
C MET A 1 -30.94 -9.22 66.43
N LEU A 2 -30.06 -8.63 65.64
CA LEU A 2 -30.18 -7.86 64.40
C LEU A 2 -28.94 -8.10 63.53
N SER A 3 -29.13 -8.02 62.21
CA SER A 3 -28.14 -8.15 61.13
C SER A 3 -27.54 -6.79 60.76
N ALA A 4 -26.28 -6.77 60.29
CA ALA A 4 -25.70 -5.88 59.25
C ALA A 4 -24.15 -5.97 59.36
N ALA A 5 -23.46 -6.74 58.53
CA ALA A 5 -23.07 -6.49 57.13
C ALA A 5 -21.93 -5.45 57.00
N GLU A 6 -20.70 -5.95 56.92
CA GLU A 6 -19.52 -5.24 56.40
C GLU A 6 -19.76 -4.92 54.91
N GLU A 7 -19.69 -3.65 54.54
CA GLU A 7 -19.80 -3.19 53.15
C GLU A 7 -18.48 -3.47 52.38
N PRO A 8 -18.51 -4.09 51.19
CA PRO A 8 -17.32 -4.32 50.39
C PRO A 8 -16.81 -3.01 49.73
N PRO A 9 -15.52 -2.91 49.39
CA PRO A 9 -14.96 -1.70 48.79
C PRO A 9 -15.64 -1.41 47.45
N GLY A 10 -16.23 -0.22 47.35
CA GLY A 10 -16.92 0.26 46.16
C GLY A 10 -16.03 0.26 44.92
N PHE A 11 -16.35 -0.63 43.97
CA PHE A 11 -15.83 -0.59 42.61
C PHE A 11 -16.56 0.53 41.84
N GLY A 12 -16.24 1.77 42.19
CA GLY A 12 -16.92 2.97 41.70
C GLY A 12 -15.97 4.08 41.27
N GLY A 13 -14.83 3.74 40.66
CA GLY A 13 -14.06 4.72 39.89
C GLY A 13 -14.84 5.08 38.62
N PRO A 14 -14.75 6.32 38.10
CA PRO A 14 -15.38 6.66 36.82
C PRO A 14 -14.92 5.65 35.77
N PRO A 15 -15.80 5.24 34.83
CA PRO A 15 -15.39 4.36 33.76
C PRO A 15 -14.18 5.01 33.11
N ARG A 16 -13.00 4.36 33.21
CA ARG A 16 -11.85 4.75 32.40
C ARG A 16 -12.38 4.74 31.00
N ALA A 17 -12.57 5.93 30.42
CA ALA A 17 -13.00 6.08 29.05
C ALA A 17 -12.06 5.19 28.26
N ALA A 18 -12.57 4.06 27.79
CA ALA A 18 -11.83 3.21 26.89
C ALA A 18 -11.44 4.17 25.78
N SER A 19 -10.14 4.47 25.68
CA SER A 19 -9.65 5.22 24.55
C SER A 19 -10.05 4.36 23.37
N THR A 20 -11.13 4.73 22.71
CA THR A 20 -11.42 4.34 21.34
C THR A 20 -10.33 5.02 20.53
N GLN A 21 -9.10 4.53 20.70
CA GLN A 21 -8.08 4.60 19.67
C GLN A 21 -8.84 4.08 18.46
N PRO A 22 -9.14 4.93 17.46
CA PRO A 22 -9.82 4.45 16.28
C PRO A 22 -8.96 3.28 15.80
N LEU A 23 -9.56 2.07 15.79
CA LEU A 23 -8.89 0.85 15.31
C LEU A 23 -8.16 1.30 14.06
N ALA A 24 -6.82 1.31 14.13
CA ALA A 24 -5.96 1.96 13.16
C ALA A 24 -6.56 1.64 11.81
N ARG A 25 -7.10 2.66 11.10
CA ARG A 25 -7.89 2.45 9.88
C ARG A 25 -7.16 1.39 9.10
N HIS A 26 -7.68 0.16 9.10
CA HIS A 26 -7.11 -0.90 8.31
C HIS A 26 -7.34 -0.39 6.92
N ASP A 27 -6.32 0.27 6.38
CA ASP A 27 -6.43 1.01 5.14
C ASP A 27 -6.89 -0.04 4.15
N MET A 28 -8.16 0.04 3.71
CA MET A 28 -8.72 -0.97 2.81
C MET A 28 -7.95 -1.01 1.49
N HIS A 29 -7.02 -0.06 1.30
CA HIS A 29 -6.09 0.00 0.19
C HIS A 29 -4.70 -0.54 0.51
N ALA A 30 -4.34 -0.86 1.76
CA ALA A 30 -3.06 -1.47 2.11
C ALA A 30 -2.67 -2.69 1.25
N PRO A 31 -3.57 -3.68 1.01
CA PRO A 31 -3.21 -4.81 0.13
C PRO A 31 -3.03 -4.38 -1.33
N ARG A 32 -3.85 -3.44 -1.83
CA ARG A 32 -3.72 -2.92 -3.20
C ARG A 32 -2.42 -2.12 -3.37
N HIS A 33 -2.05 -1.36 -2.35
CA HIS A 33 -0.83 -0.57 -2.31
C HIS A 33 0.41 -1.47 -2.26
N PHE A 34 0.39 -2.51 -1.42
CA PHE A 34 1.46 -3.52 -1.38
C PHE A 34 1.61 -4.21 -2.73
N TYR A 35 0.51 -4.68 -3.32
CA TYR A 35 0.51 -5.35 -4.62
C TYR A 35 1.04 -4.45 -5.75
N ALA A 36 0.58 -3.20 -5.82
CA ALA A 36 1.08 -2.21 -6.78
C ALA A 36 2.57 -1.92 -6.60
N SER A 37 3.04 -1.81 -5.35
CA SER A 37 4.45 -1.53 -5.04
C SER A 37 5.36 -2.62 -5.56
N VAL A 38 5.04 -3.89 -5.29
CA VAL A 38 5.85 -5.04 -5.72
C VAL A 38 5.90 -5.15 -7.25
N LEU A 39 4.75 -5.03 -7.92
CA LEU A 39 4.68 -5.16 -9.38
C LEU A 39 5.41 -4.03 -10.12
N LEU A 40 5.24 -2.79 -9.67
CA LEU A 40 5.90 -1.64 -10.31
C LEU A 40 7.41 -1.62 -10.06
N ASP A 41 7.88 -2.11 -8.91
CA ASP A 41 9.30 -2.29 -8.63
C ASP A 41 9.93 -3.37 -9.52
N ALA A 42 9.20 -4.47 -9.75
CA ALA A 42 9.59 -5.52 -10.72
C ALA A 42 9.61 -5.03 -12.18
N GLY A 43 9.07 -3.83 -12.46
CA GLY A 43 9.05 -3.23 -13.78
C GLY A 43 7.81 -3.57 -14.63
N GLU A 44 6.74 -4.06 -14.00
CA GLU A 44 5.47 -4.34 -14.67
C GLU A 44 4.84 -3.07 -15.24
N SER A 45 4.02 -3.22 -16.28
CA SER A 45 3.34 -2.08 -16.91
C SER A 45 2.18 -1.56 -16.05
N ILE A 46 2.00 -0.24 -16.03
CA ILE A 46 0.87 0.40 -15.32
C ILE A 46 -0.48 -0.05 -15.89
N LYS A 47 -0.52 -0.43 -17.17
CA LYS A 47 -1.71 -0.95 -17.83
C LYS A 47 -2.07 -2.35 -17.32
N ALA A 48 -1.11 -3.27 -17.24
CA ALA A 48 -1.33 -4.59 -16.67
C ALA A 48 -1.75 -4.51 -15.20
N LEU A 49 -1.12 -3.63 -14.41
CA LEU A 49 -1.55 -3.36 -13.03
C LEU A 49 -3.01 -2.86 -12.97
N ALA A 50 -3.41 -1.98 -13.89
CA ALA A 50 -4.79 -1.50 -13.96
C ALA A 50 -5.77 -2.66 -14.24
N GLU A 51 -5.44 -3.56 -15.16
CA GLU A 51 -6.23 -4.74 -15.47
C GLU A 51 -6.34 -5.68 -14.26
N TYR A 52 -5.25 -5.94 -13.53
CA TYR A 52 -5.24 -6.79 -12.33
C TYR A 52 -6.08 -6.21 -11.18
N LEU A 53 -6.08 -4.89 -11.03
CA LEU A 53 -6.87 -4.22 -10.02
C LEU A 53 -8.34 -4.04 -10.43
N GLY A 54 -8.68 -4.33 -11.69
CA GLY A 54 -10.02 -4.14 -12.26
C GLY A 54 -10.35 -2.68 -12.57
N HIS A 55 -9.35 -1.83 -12.78
CA HIS A 55 -9.55 -0.43 -13.15
C HIS A 55 -9.83 -0.31 -14.64
N SER A 56 -11.03 0.13 -15.00
CA SER A 56 -11.43 0.39 -16.39
C SER A 56 -10.64 1.53 -17.04
N ASP A 57 -10.15 2.48 -16.23
CA ASP A 57 -9.27 3.56 -16.66
C ASP A 57 -7.85 3.37 -16.11
N PRO A 58 -6.86 3.05 -16.95
CA PRO A 58 -5.45 3.04 -16.56
C PRO A 58 -4.95 4.40 -16.07
N GLY A 59 -5.57 5.50 -16.49
CA GLY A 59 -5.27 6.85 -16.02
C GLY A 59 -5.50 7.02 -14.52
N LEU A 60 -6.52 6.39 -13.96
CA LEU A 60 -6.75 6.34 -12.52
C LEU A 60 -5.59 5.62 -11.80
N THR A 61 -5.22 4.43 -12.28
CA THR A 61 -4.09 3.66 -11.73
C THR A 61 -2.80 4.45 -11.76
N LEU A 62 -2.53 5.13 -12.89
CA LEU A 62 -1.35 5.96 -13.05
C LEU A 62 -1.34 7.12 -12.04
N LYS A 63 -2.46 7.85 -11.89
CA LYS A 63 -2.56 8.96 -10.93
C LYS A 63 -2.30 8.51 -9.49
N VAL A 64 -2.79 7.33 -9.12
CA VAL A 64 -2.67 6.80 -7.75
C VAL A 64 -1.26 6.24 -7.49
N TYR A 65 -0.68 5.49 -8.43
CA TYR A 65 0.54 4.70 -8.18
C TYR A 65 1.80 5.18 -8.90
N ALA A 66 1.77 6.28 -9.66
CA ALA A 66 2.96 6.81 -10.35
C ALA A 66 4.14 7.07 -9.40
N HIS A 67 3.86 7.41 -8.14
CA HIS A 67 4.89 7.66 -7.13
C HIS A 67 5.68 6.40 -6.73
N LEU A 68 5.18 5.20 -7.03
CA LEU A 68 5.86 3.94 -6.80
C LEU A 68 6.81 3.57 -7.93
N MET A 69 6.74 4.26 -9.08
CA MET A 69 7.53 3.91 -10.25
C MET A 69 8.99 4.35 -10.06
N PRO A 70 9.96 3.41 -10.11
CA PRO A 70 11.37 3.77 -9.99
C PRO A 70 11.80 4.63 -11.19
N SER A 71 12.63 5.66 -10.93
CA SER A 71 13.11 6.58 -11.96
C SER A 71 13.67 5.83 -13.17
N SER A 72 12.97 5.91 -14.30
CA SER A 72 13.27 5.13 -15.49
C SER A 72 14.39 5.74 -16.33
N ARG A 73 14.81 6.97 -16.07
CA ARG A 73 15.72 7.74 -16.93
C ARG A 73 17.03 7.02 -17.24
N LYS A 74 17.67 6.39 -16.24
CA LYS A 74 18.94 5.67 -16.43
C LYS A 74 18.74 4.35 -17.19
N ARG A 75 17.64 3.63 -16.92
CA ARG A 75 17.27 2.40 -17.64
C ARG A 75 16.91 2.68 -19.09
N ALA A 76 16.08 3.69 -19.34
CA ALA A 76 15.71 4.14 -20.68
C ALA A 76 16.92 4.53 -21.51
N ARG A 77 17.85 5.33 -20.94
CA ARG A 77 19.11 5.67 -21.63
C ARG A 77 19.94 4.45 -22.00
N ARG A 78 20.05 3.45 -21.10
CA ARG A 78 20.77 2.21 -21.38
C ARG A 78 20.09 1.38 -22.46
N ALA A 79 18.77 1.19 -22.37
CA ALA A 79 17.98 0.45 -23.34
C ALA A 79 18.08 1.07 -24.74
N LEU A 80 17.93 2.40 -24.84
CA LEU A 80 18.11 3.13 -26.10
C LEU A 80 19.53 2.99 -26.65
N GLY A 81 20.55 3.13 -25.79
CA GLY A 81 21.95 2.96 -26.20
C GLY A 81 22.27 1.55 -26.72
N GLN A 82 21.59 0.51 -26.23
CA GLN A 82 21.70 -0.85 -26.75
C GLN A 82 20.94 -1.03 -28.06
N ALA A 83 19.70 -0.53 -28.15
CA ALA A 83 18.86 -0.67 -29.34
C ALA A 83 19.44 0.08 -30.55
N LEU A 84 20.11 1.23 -30.33
CA LEU A 84 20.71 2.03 -31.39
C LEU A 84 22.16 1.64 -31.70
N ARG A 85 22.75 0.67 -31.00
CA ARG A 85 24.10 0.19 -31.34
C ARG A 85 24.05 -0.50 -32.70
N PRO A 86 24.94 -0.14 -33.65
CA PRO A 86 25.05 -0.88 -34.90
C PRO A 86 25.42 -2.33 -34.56
N GLN A 87 24.57 -3.26 -34.97
CA GLN A 87 24.88 -4.69 -34.97
C GLN A 87 25.92 -4.87 -36.09
N GLY A 88 27.20 -4.90 -35.73
CA GLY A 88 28.25 -5.28 -36.68
C GLY A 88 28.01 -6.71 -37.17
N PRO A 89 28.48 -7.07 -38.37
CA PRO A 89 28.36 -8.45 -38.85
C PRO A 89 29.02 -9.38 -37.83
N GLU A 90 28.27 -10.39 -37.38
CA GLU A 90 28.82 -11.51 -36.64
C GLU A 90 29.61 -12.33 -37.66
N ASP A 91 30.93 -12.47 -37.45
CA ASP A 91 31.85 -13.20 -38.34
C ASP A 91 31.47 -14.68 -38.52
#